data_AF-A0A960HWP8-F1
#
_entry.id   AF-A0A960HWP8-F1
#
_cell.length_a   1.000
_cell.length_b   1.000
_cell.length_c   1.000
_cell.angle_alpha   90.00
_cell.angle_beta   90.00
_cell.angle_gamma   90.00
#
_symmetry.space_group_name_H-M   'P 1'
#
loop_
_entity.id
_entity.type
_entity.pdbx_description
1 polymer ?
#
loop_
_entity_poly.entity_id
_entity_poly.type
_entity_poly.pdbx_seq_one_letter_code
_entity_poly.pdbx_strand_id
1 'polypeptide(L)'
;RIYTCFLSDAAGDPDVRIVRWRLTNAADRLHLRTDIVTGLPVNEGVEVGRHSGCRPRFGPDGYLWVGTGDAATGTVPQDPTSLGGKVLRVDTDGNAAPGNPGGDLDPRIYTYGHRNVQGVAFSPGGKAYSIEHGSYRDDEINRLYPGANYGWDPQGYGSGTPYDESGPMTDLDRFPDAVEAVWSSGTPTIAPSGGTFLTGDQWKGWKGALVMAVLKEQQLRIVGFDGTGTAVDVEWTRLTDRGRLRAAVQGPDGALYVATDASRGTILRITPTS
;
A
#
# COMPACT_ATOMS: atom_id res chain seq x y z
N ARG A 1 0.09 17.00 13.64
CA ARG A 1 -1.16 16.47 13.02
C ARG A 1 -0.97 14.97 12.87
N ILE A 2 -2.05 14.19 12.98
CA ILE A 2 -2.03 12.74 12.74
C ILE A 2 -3.04 12.44 11.63
N TYR A 3 -2.70 11.51 10.75
CA TYR A 3 -3.55 11.07 9.65
C TYR A 3 -3.81 9.59 9.85
N THR A 4 -5.08 9.22 9.83
CA THR A 4 -5.52 7.84 9.99
C THR A 4 -6.37 7.47 8.79
N CYS A 5 -6.41 6.17 8.49
CA CYS A 5 -7.33 5.63 7.51
C CYS A 5 -8.17 4.56 8.20
N PHE A 6 -9.50 4.61 8.05
CA PHE A 6 -10.41 3.62 8.62
C PHE A 6 -11.80 3.68 7.94
N LEU A 7 -12.56 2.59 8.07
CA LEU A 7 -13.97 2.53 7.70
C LEU A 7 -14.81 3.39 8.65
N SER A 8 -15.67 4.26 8.10
CA SER A 8 -16.55 5.13 8.88
C SER A 8 -17.93 5.23 8.23
N ASP A 9 -18.96 5.28 9.07
CA ASP A 9 -20.37 5.52 8.73
C ASP A 9 -20.84 6.92 9.16
N ALA A 10 -19.90 7.82 9.47
CA ALA A 10 -20.21 9.10 10.12
C ALA A 10 -21.05 10.06 9.25
N ALA A 11 -21.21 9.78 7.95
CA ALA A 11 -22.06 10.52 7.02
C ALA A 11 -23.29 9.72 6.52
N GLY A 12 -23.64 8.61 7.18
CA GLY A 12 -24.76 7.74 6.79
C GLY A 12 -24.26 6.44 6.17
N ASP A 13 -23.83 6.50 4.91
CA ASP A 13 -23.32 5.34 4.19
C ASP A 13 -21.84 5.06 4.57
N PRO A 14 -21.45 3.78 4.71
CA PRO A 14 -20.09 3.42 5.07
C PRO A 14 -19.11 3.64 3.91
N ASP A 15 -17.96 4.21 4.22
CA ASP A 15 -16.84 4.38 3.28
C ASP A 15 -15.50 4.33 4.03
N VAL A 16 -14.43 4.03 3.31
CA VAL A 16 -13.09 4.18 3.86
C VAL A 16 -12.70 5.65 3.79
N ARG A 17 -12.19 6.23 4.89
CA ARG A 17 -11.84 7.65 4.96
C ARG A 17 -10.41 7.87 5.37
N ILE A 18 -9.80 8.88 4.78
CA ILE A 18 -8.59 9.49 5.32
C ILE A 18 -9.01 10.66 6.20
N VAL A 19 -8.62 10.59 7.46
CA VAL A 19 -9.04 11.52 8.49
C VAL A 19 -7.81 12.17 9.11
N ARG A 20 -7.83 13.51 9.17
CA ARG A 20 -6.83 14.33 9.83
C ARG A 20 -7.29 14.68 11.24
N TRP A 21 -6.33 14.65 12.16
CA TRP A 21 -6.50 14.98 13.56
C TRP A 21 -5.42 15.94 14.05
N ARG A 22 -5.73 16.68 15.11
CA ARG A 22 -4.74 17.31 15.98
C ARG A 22 -4.50 16.41 17.18
N LEU A 23 -3.22 16.12 17.44
CA LEU A 23 -2.78 15.48 18.67
C LEU A 23 -2.56 16.59 19.71
N THR A 24 -3.01 16.37 20.94
CA THR A 24 -2.75 17.28 22.07
C THR A 24 -1.25 17.40 22.32
N ASN A 25 -0.80 18.49 22.95
CA ASN A 25 0.61 18.66 23.33
C ASN A 25 1.09 17.56 24.29
N ALA A 26 0.19 17.02 25.11
CA ALA A 26 0.46 15.88 26.01
C ALA A 26 0.53 14.52 25.27
N ALA A 27 0.24 14.49 23.97
CA ALA A 27 0.23 13.28 23.12
C ALA A 27 -0.71 12.16 23.60
N ASP A 28 -1.76 12.49 24.33
CA ASP A 28 -2.68 11.55 24.97
C ASP A 28 -4.07 11.50 24.30
N ARG A 29 -4.38 12.45 23.41
CA ARG A 29 -5.71 12.56 22.81
C ARG A 29 -5.67 13.14 21.40
N LEU A 30 -6.48 12.57 20.51
CA LEU A 30 -6.80 13.13 19.19
C LEU A 30 -8.06 14.00 19.27
N HIS A 31 -8.04 15.16 18.60
CA HIS A 31 -9.17 16.07 18.51
C HIS A 31 -9.20 16.79 17.15
N LEU A 32 -10.26 17.56 16.87
CA LEU A 32 -10.45 18.29 15.60
C LEU A 32 -10.40 17.35 14.38
N ARG A 33 -11.33 16.40 14.33
CA ARG A 33 -11.54 15.50 13.19
C ARG A 33 -11.80 16.32 11.93
N THR A 34 -11.10 16.01 10.85
CA THR A 34 -11.43 16.50 9.50
C THR A 34 -11.30 15.32 8.53
N ASP A 35 -12.41 14.94 7.90
CA ASP A 35 -12.41 13.92 6.85
C ASP A 35 -11.88 14.59 5.58
N ILE A 36 -10.68 14.23 5.15
CA ILE A 36 -9.98 14.91 4.03
C ILE A 36 -10.12 14.14 2.72
N VAL A 37 -10.26 12.82 2.77
CA VAL A 37 -10.63 12.01 1.60
C VAL A 37 -11.73 11.06 2.02
N THR A 38 -12.86 11.13 1.33
CA THR A 38 -14.06 10.31 1.53
C THR A 38 -14.46 9.63 0.23
N GLY A 39 -15.39 8.69 0.31
CA GLY A 39 -15.93 7.96 -0.84
C GLY A 39 -14.99 6.88 -1.38
N LEU A 40 -13.99 6.43 -0.60
CA LEU A 40 -13.26 5.21 -0.98
C LEU A 40 -14.22 4.03 -0.78
N PRO A 41 -14.31 3.13 -1.78
CA PRO A 41 -15.28 2.05 -1.73
C PRO A 41 -14.99 1.09 -0.58
N VAL A 42 -16.05 0.47 -0.08
CA VAL A 42 -15.99 -0.57 0.95
C VAL A 42 -16.70 -1.81 0.44
N ASN A 43 -16.17 -2.98 0.76
CA ASN A 43 -16.91 -4.22 0.59
C ASN A 43 -17.88 -4.37 1.77
N GLU A 44 -19.19 -4.33 1.52
CA GLU A 44 -20.24 -4.53 2.53
C GLU A 44 -20.77 -5.97 2.56
N GLY A 45 -20.08 -6.90 1.89
CA GLY A 45 -20.44 -8.30 1.86
C GLY A 45 -20.11 -9.04 3.15
N VAL A 46 -19.96 -10.36 3.04
CA VAL A 46 -19.70 -11.25 4.20
C VAL A 46 -18.40 -10.88 4.92
N GLU A 47 -17.39 -10.44 4.17
CA GLU A 47 -16.10 -9.96 4.72
C GLU A 47 -16.03 -8.44 4.63
N VAL A 48 -16.73 -7.76 5.55
CA VAL A 48 -16.78 -6.29 5.57
C VAL A 48 -15.36 -5.71 5.57
N GLY A 49 -15.10 -4.81 4.62
CA GLY A 49 -13.79 -4.17 4.45
C GLY A 49 -12.75 -5.01 3.71
N ARG A 50 -13.12 -6.15 3.09
CA ARG A 50 -12.26 -6.85 2.14
C ARG A 50 -11.73 -5.88 1.09
N HIS A 51 -10.41 -5.89 0.91
CA HIS A 51 -9.67 -5.01 -0.02
C HIS A 51 -9.89 -3.51 0.23
N SER A 52 -9.85 -3.07 1.49
CA SER A 52 -9.89 -1.64 1.81
C SER A 52 -8.60 -0.89 1.44
N GLY A 53 -7.47 -1.59 1.24
CA GLY A 53 -6.13 -1.00 1.20
C GLY A 53 -5.83 -0.23 2.48
N CYS A 54 -6.00 1.10 2.43
CA CYS A 54 -6.03 2.00 3.57
C CYS A 54 -4.65 2.30 4.16
N ARG A 55 -3.66 2.57 3.28
CA ARG A 55 -2.28 2.89 3.68
C ARG A 55 -1.89 4.33 3.36
N PRO A 56 -2.04 5.28 4.30
CA PRO A 56 -1.46 6.62 4.17
C PRO A 56 0.05 6.62 4.47
N ARG A 57 0.84 7.32 3.66
CA ARG A 57 2.27 7.58 3.87
C ARG A 57 2.66 8.94 3.30
N PHE A 58 3.38 9.75 4.06
CA PHE A 58 3.99 10.96 3.50
C PHE A 58 5.17 10.61 2.61
N GLY A 59 5.17 11.17 1.41
CA GLY A 59 6.30 11.12 0.48
C GLY A 59 7.38 12.15 0.82
N PRO A 60 8.58 12.02 0.21
CA PRO A 60 9.65 13.01 0.34
C PRO A 60 9.28 14.37 -0.27
N ASP A 61 8.24 14.39 -1.10
CA ASP A 61 7.63 15.58 -1.71
C ASP A 61 6.68 16.35 -0.77
N GLY A 62 6.45 15.83 0.44
CA GLY A 62 5.57 16.46 1.44
C GLY A 62 4.07 16.18 1.25
N TYR A 63 3.69 15.41 0.24
CA TYR A 63 2.30 15.04 -0.01
C TYR A 63 1.95 13.71 0.66
N LEU A 64 0.65 13.52 0.92
CA LEU A 64 0.12 12.28 1.45
C LEU A 64 -0.21 11.33 0.31
N TRP A 65 0.43 10.17 0.31
CA TRP A 65 0.15 9.08 -0.61
C TRP A 65 -0.72 8.04 0.07
N VAL A 66 -1.70 7.49 -0.65
CA VAL A 66 -2.68 6.57 -0.08
C VAL A 66 -2.84 5.36 -0.99
N GLY A 67 -2.40 4.20 -0.53
CA GLY A 67 -2.75 2.94 -1.17
C GLY A 67 -4.20 2.54 -0.84
N THR A 68 -4.99 2.25 -1.85
CA THR A 68 -6.39 1.80 -1.72
C THR A 68 -6.56 0.41 -2.32
N GLY A 69 -7.64 -0.28 -1.97
CA GLY A 69 -8.01 -1.54 -2.61
C GLY A 69 -9.34 -1.42 -3.34
N ASP A 70 -9.67 -2.45 -4.10
CA ASP A 70 -10.79 -2.45 -5.03
C ASP A 70 -12.14 -2.84 -4.41
N ALA A 71 -12.18 -3.01 -3.09
CA ALA A 71 -13.37 -3.45 -2.36
C ALA A 71 -13.98 -4.77 -2.87
N ALA A 72 -13.18 -5.61 -3.53
CA ALA A 72 -13.63 -6.79 -4.27
C ALA A 72 -14.82 -6.51 -5.22
N THR A 73 -14.79 -5.34 -5.87
CA THR A 73 -15.80 -4.89 -6.84
C THR A 73 -15.14 -4.77 -8.20
N GLY A 74 -15.59 -5.55 -9.18
CA GLY A 74 -14.75 -5.79 -10.35
C GLY A 74 -14.49 -4.59 -11.25
N THR A 75 -15.42 -3.63 -11.29
CA THR A 75 -15.28 -2.38 -12.06
C THR A 75 -14.28 -1.40 -11.47
N VAL A 76 -14.03 -1.48 -10.16
CA VAL A 76 -13.34 -0.42 -9.40
C VAL A 76 -11.88 -0.19 -9.81
N PRO A 77 -11.03 -1.20 -10.05
CA PRO A 77 -9.60 -0.97 -10.34
C PRO A 77 -9.35 -0.10 -11.57
N GLN A 78 -10.14 -0.31 -12.62
CA GLN A 78 -10.02 0.36 -13.92
C GLN A 78 -10.96 1.57 -14.08
N ASP A 79 -11.97 1.74 -13.22
CA ASP A 79 -12.83 2.92 -13.22
C ASP A 79 -12.03 4.18 -12.88
N PRO A 80 -11.97 5.18 -13.79
CA PRO A 80 -11.17 6.38 -13.61
C PRO A 80 -11.77 7.36 -12.61
N THR A 81 -13.05 7.22 -12.26
CA THR A 81 -13.76 8.08 -11.29
C THR A 81 -13.78 7.50 -9.87
N SER A 82 -13.48 6.20 -9.73
CA SER A 82 -13.42 5.53 -8.42
C SER A 82 -12.06 5.71 -7.75
N LEU A 83 -12.07 5.86 -6.43
CA LEU A 83 -10.85 5.94 -5.61
C LEU A 83 -10.33 4.57 -5.14
N GLY A 84 -11.03 3.47 -5.45
CA GLY A 84 -10.60 2.11 -5.11
C GLY A 84 -9.68 1.49 -6.15
N GLY A 85 -8.76 0.64 -5.71
CA GLY A 85 -7.76 -0.01 -6.56
C GLY A 85 -6.75 0.99 -7.15
N LYS A 86 -6.36 2.00 -6.36
CA LYS A 86 -5.51 3.12 -6.76
C LYS A 86 -4.33 3.31 -5.79
N VAL A 87 -3.35 4.08 -6.23
CA VAL A 87 -2.55 4.91 -5.31
C VAL A 87 -2.94 6.37 -5.54
N LEU A 88 -3.42 7.02 -4.48
CA LEU A 88 -3.75 8.44 -4.48
C LEU A 88 -2.57 9.27 -4.00
N ARG A 89 -2.51 10.54 -4.44
CA ARG A 89 -1.53 11.52 -3.97
C ARG A 89 -2.21 12.87 -3.76
N VAL A 90 -2.31 13.28 -2.50
CA VAL A 90 -3.10 14.44 -2.06
C VAL A 90 -2.32 15.34 -1.10
N ASP A 91 -2.75 16.59 -0.96
CA ASP A 91 -2.25 17.49 0.07
C ASP A 91 -2.82 17.15 1.46
N THR A 92 -2.48 17.96 2.47
CA THR A 92 -2.92 17.74 3.85
C THR A 92 -4.41 18.03 4.10
N ASP A 93 -5.10 18.60 3.12
CA ASP A 93 -6.52 18.91 3.12
C ASP A 93 -7.32 17.99 2.17
N GLY A 94 -6.64 17.06 1.50
CA GLY A 94 -7.24 16.04 0.64
C GLY A 94 -7.40 16.44 -0.83
N ASN A 95 -6.90 17.61 -1.22
CA ASN A 95 -6.92 18.05 -2.61
C ASN A 95 -5.86 17.30 -3.42
N ALA A 96 -6.07 17.18 -4.72
CA ALA A 96 -5.09 16.63 -5.65
C ALA A 96 -3.74 17.35 -5.55
N ALA A 97 -2.65 16.58 -5.43
CA ALA A 97 -1.31 17.14 -5.43
C ALA A 97 -0.91 17.63 -6.85
N PRO A 98 -0.19 18.75 -6.97
CA PRO A 98 0.40 19.18 -8.24
C PRO A 98 1.27 18.10 -8.88
N GLY A 99 1.11 17.89 -10.19
CA GLY A 99 1.84 16.87 -10.96
C GLY A 99 1.17 15.49 -10.99
N ASN A 100 -0.02 15.33 -10.41
CA ASN A 100 -0.88 14.18 -10.71
C ASN A 100 -1.31 14.20 -12.19
N PRO A 101 -1.54 13.03 -12.81
CA PRO A 101 -1.86 12.90 -14.24
C PRO A 101 -3.14 13.66 -14.66
N GLY A 102 -4.20 13.63 -13.84
CA GLY A 102 -5.50 14.21 -14.19
C GLY A 102 -6.08 13.63 -15.49
N GLY A 103 -6.77 14.46 -16.28
CA GLY A 103 -7.44 14.03 -17.51
C GLY A 103 -8.73 13.29 -17.19
N ASP A 104 -8.86 12.07 -17.72
CA ASP A 104 -10.05 11.22 -17.48
C ASP A 104 -10.06 10.63 -16.06
N LEU A 105 -8.89 10.55 -15.40
CA LEU A 105 -8.75 10.09 -14.02
C LEU A 105 -9.20 11.17 -13.02
N ASP A 106 -9.81 10.75 -11.90
CA ASP A 106 -9.99 11.63 -10.74
C ASP A 106 -8.65 12.31 -10.41
N PRO A 107 -8.61 13.64 -10.25
CA PRO A 107 -7.35 14.38 -10.10
C PRO A 107 -6.46 13.90 -8.93
N ARG A 108 -7.02 13.22 -7.93
CA ARG A 108 -6.28 12.69 -6.77
C ARG A 108 -5.54 11.39 -7.08
N ILE A 109 -5.88 10.70 -8.17
CA ILE A 109 -5.26 9.44 -8.59
C ILE A 109 -3.85 9.71 -9.11
N TYR A 110 -2.88 8.95 -8.59
CA TYR A 110 -1.52 8.91 -9.12
C TYR A 110 -1.31 7.68 -10.02
N THR A 111 -1.78 6.51 -9.61
CA THR A 111 -1.78 5.26 -10.40
C THR A 111 -3.07 4.46 -10.18
N TYR A 112 -3.40 3.56 -11.12
CA TYR A 112 -4.63 2.76 -11.09
C TYR A 112 -4.39 1.31 -11.53
N GLY A 113 -5.42 0.47 -11.49
CA GLY A 113 -5.31 -0.95 -11.80
C GLY A 113 -4.60 -1.76 -10.72
N HIS A 114 -4.81 -1.40 -9.44
CA HIS A 114 -4.31 -2.14 -8.27
C HIS A 114 -5.42 -3.00 -7.68
N ARG A 115 -5.07 -4.09 -6.99
CA ARG A 115 -6.05 -4.94 -6.28
C ARG A 115 -6.26 -4.48 -4.84
N ASN A 116 -5.19 -4.49 -4.04
CA ASN A 116 -5.27 -4.18 -2.61
C ASN A 116 -3.93 -3.69 -2.07
N VAL A 117 -3.64 -2.40 -2.25
CA VAL A 117 -2.38 -1.79 -1.82
C VAL A 117 -2.32 -1.65 -0.31
N GLN A 118 -1.44 -2.43 0.32
CA GLN A 118 -1.24 -2.48 1.77
C GLN A 118 -0.01 -1.70 2.24
N GLY A 119 0.89 -1.33 1.33
CA GLY A 119 2.12 -0.58 1.58
C GLY A 119 2.36 0.50 0.53
N VAL A 120 2.87 1.66 0.97
CA VAL A 120 3.47 2.67 0.09
C VAL A 120 4.79 3.08 0.72
N ALA A 121 5.88 3.00 -0.06
CA ALA A 121 7.24 3.23 0.40
C ALA A 121 8.04 4.04 -0.62
N PHE A 122 9.06 4.76 -0.14
CA PHE A 122 9.90 5.62 -0.97
C PHE A 122 11.36 5.20 -0.83
N SER A 123 12.03 4.97 -1.96
CA SER A 123 13.47 4.70 -1.95
C SER A 123 14.26 5.94 -1.51
N PRO A 124 15.55 5.80 -1.16
CA PRO A 124 16.38 6.95 -0.81
C PRO A 124 16.44 8.04 -1.90
N GLY A 125 16.27 7.66 -3.18
CA GLY A 125 16.18 8.59 -4.31
C GLY A 125 14.78 9.17 -4.56
N GLY A 126 13.81 8.87 -3.68
CA GLY A 126 12.44 9.37 -3.76
C GLY A 126 11.52 8.65 -4.73
N LYS A 127 11.94 7.52 -5.31
CA LYS A 127 11.05 6.70 -6.16
C LYS A 127 9.99 6.03 -5.28
N ALA A 128 8.73 6.12 -5.68
CA ALA A 128 7.61 5.54 -4.95
C ALA A 128 7.37 4.08 -5.37
N TYR A 129 6.98 3.25 -4.40
CA TYR A 129 6.65 1.84 -4.58
C TYR A 129 5.36 1.50 -3.83
N SER A 130 4.48 0.71 -4.43
CA SER A 130 3.40 0.03 -3.71
C SER A 130 3.78 -1.39 -3.33
N ILE A 131 3.13 -1.91 -2.29
CA ILE A 131 3.20 -3.30 -1.84
C ILE A 131 1.75 -3.76 -1.74
N GLU A 132 1.36 -4.79 -2.48
CA GLU A 132 -0.04 -5.18 -2.59
C GLU A 132 -0.29 -6.68 -2.54
N HIS A 133 -1.51 -7.03 -2.13
CA HIS A 133 -1.95 -8.42 -2.10
C HIS A 133 -2.43 -8.87 -3.48
N GLY A 134 -1.86 -9.97 -3.92
CA GLY A 134 -2.30 -10.75 -5.07
C GLY A 134 -3.63 -11.46 -4.83
N SER A 135 -4.11 -12.16 -5.86
CA SER A 135 -5.27 -13.06 -5.76
C SER A 135 -4.91 -14.33 -4.98
N TYR A 136 -4.95 -15.50 -5.61
CA TYR A 136 -4.33 -16.72 -5.08
C TYR A 136 -2.84 -16.83 -5.46
N ARG A 137 -2.37 -15.92 -6.32
CA ARG A 137 -0.99 -15.77 -6.79
C ARG A 137 -0.58 -14.30 -6.79
N ASP A 138 0.71 -14.07 -6.92
CA ASP A 138 1.33 -12.78 -7.25
C ASP A 138 0.99 -11.67 -6.25
N ASP A 139 1.47 -11.77 -5.02
CA ASP A 139 1.66 -10.53 -4.27
C ASP A 139 2.78 -9.73 -4.92
N GLU A 140 2.60 -8.42 -5.08
CA GLU A 140 3.49 -7.61 -5.91
C GLU A 140 4.13 -6.45 -5.14
N ILE A 141 5.33 -6.08 -5.58
CA ILE A 141 5.92 -4.76 -5.34
C ILE A 141 6.01 -4.07 -6.69
N ASN A 142 5.47 -2.86 -6.74
CA ASN A 142 5.26 -2.11 -7.98
C ASN A 142 5.96 -0.76 -7.88
N ARG A 143 6.83 -0.42 -8.84
CA ARG A 143 7.41 0.94 -8.94
C ARG A 143 6.37 1.86 -9.56
N LEU A 144 6.06 2.97 -8.89
CA LEU A 144 4.95 3.85 -9.26
C LEU A 144 5.33 4.95 -10.26
N TYR A 145 4.59 5.03 -11.37
CA TYR A 145 4.75 6.06 -12.40
C TYR A 145 3.44 6.86 -12.57
N PRO A 146 3.49 8.20 -12.72
CA PRO A 146 2.27 9.00 -12.82
C PRO A 146 1.38 8.54 -13.98
N GLY A 147 0.10 8.27 -13.72
CA GLY A 147 -0.88 7.85 -14.72
C GLY A 147 -0.77 6.41 -15.19
N ALA A 148 0.15 5.61 -14.64
CA ALA A 148 0.33 4.23 -15.07
C ALA A 148 -0.79 3.30 -14.56
N ASN A 149 -1.14 2.33 -15.42
CA ASN A 149 -1.98 1.18 -15.13
C ASN A 149 -1.12 0.01 -14.65
N TYR A 150 -1.57 -0.72 -13.63
CA TYR A 150 -0.90 -1.93 -13.11
C TYR A 150 -1.65 -3.22 -13.49
N GLY A 151 -2.66 -3.11 -14.34
CA GLY A 151 -3.20 -4.23 -15.09
C GLY A 151 -4.25 -5.09 -14.39
N TRP A 152 -4.53 -4.86 -13.10
CA TRP A 152 -5.57 -5.64 -12.41
C TRP A 152 -6.96 -5.31 -12.96
N ASP A 153 -7.64 -6.31 -13.52
CA ASP A 153 -9.03 -6.22 -13.97
C ASP A 153 -9.79 -7.54 -13.77
N PRO A 154 -10.52 -7.67 -12.66
CA PRO A 154 -11.26 -8.88 -12.31
C PRO A 154 -12.61 -9.02 -13.04
N GLN A 155 -12.89 -8.29 -14.13
CA GLN A 155 -14.11 -8.50 -14.94
C GLN A 155 -13.88 -9.39 -16.18
N GLY A 156 -12.63 -9.60 -16.58
CA GLY A 156 -12.29 -10.04 -17.94
C GLY A 156 -12.30 -11.52 -18.24
N TYR A 157 -12.41 -12.39 -17.23
CA TYR A 157 -12.05 -13.82 -17.39
C TYR A 157 -13.24 -14.78 -17.42
N GLY A 158 -14.47 -14.26 -17.41
CA GLY A 158 -15.65 -15.04 -17.77
C GLY A 158 -15.99 -16.19 -16.81
N SER A 159 -15.46 -16.21 -15.58
CA SER A 159 -15.82 -17.21 -14.54
C SER A 159 -17.30 -17.18 -14.14
N GLY A 160 -18.05 -16.17 -14.60
CA GLY A 160 -19.46 -15.96 -14.24
C GLY A 160 -19.64 -15.34 -12.84
N THR A 161 -18.55 -14.96 -12.16
CA THR A 161 -18.61 -14.19 -10.92
C THR A 161 -18.53 -12.69 -11.20
N PRO A 162 -19.14 -11.83 -10.36
CA PRO A 162 -18.98 -10.37 -10.45
C PRO A 162 -17.55 -9.86 -10.16
N TYR A 163 -16.70 -10.73 -9.61
CA TYR A 163 -15.32 -10.44 -9.24
C TYR A 163 -14.49 -11.71 -9.46
N ASP A 164 -13.74 -11.73 -10.57
CA ASP A 164 -12.99 -12.89 -11.06
C ASP A 164 -11.52 -12.80 -10.67
N GLU A 165 -11.07 -13.73 -9.83
CA GLU A 165 -9.70 -13.78 -9.32
C GLU A 165 -8.78 -14.70 -10.13
N SER A 166 -9.27 -15.29 -11.23
CA SER A 166 -8.50 -16.22 -12.07
C SER A 166 -7.43 -15.53 -12.94
N GLY A 167 -7.65 -14.26 -13.26
CA GLY A 167 -6.72 -13.41 -14.01
C GLY A 167 -5.37 -13.17 -13.32
N PRO A 168 -4.32 -12.82 -14.09
CA PRO A 168 -3.07 -12.32 -13.51
C PRO A 168 -3.30 -11.00 -12.78
N MET A 169 -2.39 -10.67 -11.87
CA MET A 169 -2.35 -9.36 -11.22
C MET A 169 -2.02 -8.25 -12.21
N THR A 170 -0.98 -8.46 -13.04
CA THR A 170 -0.67 -7.62 -14.20
C THR A 170 -1.10 -8.33 -15.50
N ASP A 171 -2.23 -7.92 -16.11
CA ASP A 171 -2.69 -8.46 -17.40
C ASP A 171 -2.15 -7.66 -18.59
N LEU A 172 -1.01 -8.09 -19.13
CA LEU A 172 -0.41 -7.48 -20.32
C LEU A 172 -1.13 -7.85 -21.63
N ASP A 173 -1.90 -8.93 -21.67
CA ASP A 173 -2.66 -9.29 -22.87
C ASP A 173 -3.83 -8.31 -23.06
N ARG A 174 -4.48 -7.94 -21.95
CA ARG A 174 -5.58 -6.96 -21.94
C ARG A 174 -5.10 -5.52 -21.89
N PHE A 175 -3.99 -5.26 -21.19
CA PHE A 175 -3.39 -3.94 -21.05
C PHE A 175 -1.91 -3.97 -21.45
N PRO A 176 -1.59 -3.92 -22.75
CA PRO A 176 -0.21 -4.02 -23.23
C PRO A 176 0.75 -2.95 -22.69
N ASP A 177 0.20 -1.80 -22.28
CA ASP A 177 0.95 -0.68 -21.70
C ASP A 177 0.96 -0.69 -20.15
N ALA A 178 0.40 -1.73 -19.51
CA ALA A 178 0.48 -1.85 -18.06
C ALA A 178 1.92 -2.06 -17.58
N VAL A 179 2.21 -1.60 -16.37
CA VAL A 179 3.53 -1.69 -15.77
C VAL A 179 3.66 -2.99 -14.99
N GLU A 180 4.62 -3.81 -15.39
CA GLU A 180 4.96 -5.04 -14.66
C GLU A 180 5.50 -4.77 -13.25
N ALA A 181 5.19 -5.69 -12.35
CA ALA A 181 5.74 -5.71 -11.02
C ALA A 181 7.26 -5.91 -11.03
N VAL A 182 7.95 -5.16 -10.15
CA VAL A 182 9.39 -5.30 -9.98
C VAL A 182 9.76 -6.51 -9.12
N TRP A 183 8.78 -7.05 -8.38
CA TRP A 183 8.86 -8.28 -7.58
C TRP A 183 7.48 -8.92 -7.51
N SER A 184 7.43 -10.25 -7.59
CA SER A 184 6.21 -11.05 -7.33
C SER A 184 6.54 -12.20 -6.37
N SER A 185 5.62 -12.53 -5.47
CA SER A 185 5.69 -13.75 -4.65
C SER A 185 5.52 -15.03 -5.47
N GLY A 186 4.99 -14.94 -6.69
CA GLY A 186 4.52 -16.07 -7.47
C GLY A 186 3.36 -16.79 -6.78
N THR A 187 3.34 -18.11 -6.92
CA THR A 187 2.36 -18.99 -6.25
C THR A 187 3.05 -19.84 -5.18
N PRO A 188 2.62 -19.79 -3.89
CA PRO A 188 1.45 -19.08 -3.35
C PRO A 188 1.73 -17.63 -2.92
N THR A 189 0.66 -16.87 -2.66
CA THR A 189 0.75 -15.58 -1.95
C THR A 189 1.25 -15.73 -0.52
N ILE A 190 1.95 -14.71 -0.04
CA ILE A 190 2.51 -14.53 1.32
C ILE A 190 1.82 -13.42 2.13
N ALA A 191 0.95 -12.61 1.50
CA ALA A 191 0.22 -11.48 2.07
C ALA A 191 1.12 -10.38 2.68
N PRO A 192 1.89 -9.63 1.87
CA PRO A 192 2.74 -8.55 2.32
C PRO A 192 1.92 -7.30 2.69
N SER A 193 2.45 -6.48 3.60
CA SER A 193 1.73 -5.36 4.18
C SER A 193 2.53 -4.05 4.12
N GLY A 194 2.67 -3.34 5.23
CA GLY A 194 3.45 -2.10 5.27
C GLY A 194 4.96 -2.35 5.22
N GLY A 195 5.69 -1.49 4.53
CA GLY A 195 7.14 -1.52 4.43
C GLY A 195 7.78 -0.15 4.35
N THR A 196 9.10 -0.11 4.44
CA THR A 196 9.93 1.09 4.32
C THR A 196 11.27 0.75 3.70
N PHE A 197 11.89 1.70 3.02
CA PHE A 197 13.31 1.56 2.68
C PHE A 197 14.17 1.84 3.92
N LEU A 198 15.21 1.04 4.10
CA LEU A 198 16.18 1.20 5.18
C LEU A 198 17.22 2.26 4.81
N THR A 199 17.45 3.20 5.72
CA THR A 199 18.45 4.26 5.61
C THR A 199 19.41 4.23 6.80
N GLY A 200 20.63 4.75 6.59
CA GLY A 200 21.70 4.78 7.60
C GLY A 200 22.70 3.62 7.46
N ASP A 201 23.97 3.92 7.73
CA ASP A 201 25.09 2.98 7.54
C ASP A 201 25.04 1.78 8.49
N GLN A 202 24.32 1.89 9.62
CA GLN A 202 24.13 0.79 10.56
C GLN A 202 23.47 -0.43 9.92
N TRP A 203 22.69 -0.25 8.85
CA TRP A 203 22.00 -1.33 8.15
C TRP A 203 22.89 -2.06 7.13
N LYS A 204 24.15 -1.64 6.94
CA LYS A 204 25.17 -2.33 6.13
C LYS A 204 24.62 -2.73 4.75
N GLY A 205 24.69 -4.01 4.39
CA GLY A 205 24.21 -4.53 3.11
C GLY A 205 22.70 -4.41 2.88
N TRP A 206 21.92 -4.03 3.91
CA TRP A 206 20.49 -3.73 3.78
C TRP A 206 20.20 -2.23 3.64
N LYS A 207 21.22 -1.35 3.70
CA LYS A 207 21.04 0.08 3.44
C LYS A 207 20.53 0.26 2.00
N GLY A 208 19.39 0.92 1.86
CA GLY A 208 18.72 1.14 0.58
C GLY A 208 17.78 0.00 0.14
N ALA A 209 17.68 -1.09 0.89
CA ALA A 209 16.72 -2.16 0.63
C ALA A 209 15.33 -1.81 1.20
N LEU A 210 14.27 -2.30 0.56
CA LEU A 210 12.92 -2.27 1.06
C LEU A 210 12.73 -3.39 2.08
N VAL A 211 12.35 -3.07 3.31
CA VAL A 211 11.85 -4.06 4.27
C VAL A 211 10.32 -4.04 4.25
N MET A 212 9.70 -5.20 4.08
CA MET A 212 8.25 -5.37 4.08
C MET A 212 7.81 -6.38 5.14
N ALA A 213 6.76 -6.02 5.87
CA ALA A 213 6.12 -6.89 6.85
C ALA A 213 5.17 -7.87 6.15
N VAL A 214 5.24 -9.16 6.50
CA VAL A 214 4.44 -10.21 5.86
C VAL A 214 3.48 -10.85 6.86
N LEU A 215 2.21 -10.94 6.46
CA LEU A 215 1.12 -11.42 7.30
C LEU A 215 1.04 -12.94 7.31
N LYS A 216 0.85 -13.59 6.15
CA LYS A 216 0.57 -15.04 6.08
C LYS A 216 1.81 -15.87 6.42
N GLU A 217 2.96 -15.51 5.86
CA GLU A 217 4.24 -16.20 6.13
C GLU A 217 4.99 -15.65 7.37
N GLN A 218 4.41 -14.70 8.12
CA GLN A 218 4.88 -14.32 9.46
C GLN A 218 6.36 -13.93 9.55
N GLN A 219 6.81 -13.10 8.60
CA GLN A 219 8.23 -12.79 8.40
C GLN A 219 8.45 -11.35 7.92
N LEU A 220 9.68 -10.85 8.05
CA LEU A 220 10.14 -9.70 7.27
C LEU A 220 10.81 -10.21 6.00
N ARG A 221 10.46 -9.59 4.87
CA ARG A 221 11.22 -9.71 3.62
C ARG A 221 12.00 -8.44 3.41
N ILE A 222 13.26 -8.57 3.01
CA ILE A 222 14.17 -7.47 2.72
C ILE A 222 14.57 -7.62 1.26
N VAL A 223 14.19 -6.65 0.44
CA VAL A 223 14.34 -6.69 -1.01
C VAL A 223 15.25 -5.55 -1.45
N GLY A 224 16.40 -5.89 -1.98
CA GLY A 224 17.30 -4.97 -2.68
C GLY A 224 16.98 -4.95 -4.17
N PHE A 225 16.89 -3.75 -4.73
CA PHE A 225 16.68 -3.56 -6.17
C PHE A 225 17.99 -3.19 -6.86
N ASP A 226 18.02 -3.41 -8.17
CA ASP A 226 19.08 -2.91 -9.04
C ASP A 226 19.22 -1.37 -9.01
N GLY A 227 20.27 -0.84 -9.63
CA GLY A 227 20.53 0.60 -9.64
C GLY A 227 19.41 1.44 -10.29
N THR A 228 18.62 0.85 -11.18
CA THR A 228 17.45 1.48 -11.81
C THR A 228 16.20 1.38 -10.94
N GLY A 229 16.15 0.46 -9.98
CA GLY A 229 15.00 0.21 -9.11
C GLY A 229 13.84 -0.46 -9.85
N THR A 230 14.14 -1.25 -10.89
CA THR A 230 13.17 -1.90 -11.79
C THR A 230 13.23 -3.42 -11.75
N ALA A 231 14.26 -3.99 -11.11
CA ALA A 231 14.35 -5.42 -10.87
C ALA A 231 14.93 -5.70 -9.49
N VAL A 232 14.62 -6.88 -8.95
CA VAL A 232 15.20 -7.39 -7.70
C VAL A 232 16.62 -7.87 -7.97
N ASP A 233 17.57 -7.41 -7.16
CA ASP A 233 18.96 -7.87 -7.18
C ASP A 233 19.18 -8.95 -6.10
N VAL A 234 18.67 -8.69 -4.90
CA VAL A 234 18.93 -9.52 -3.72
C VAL A 234 17.73 -9.55 -2.79
N GLU A 235 17.52 -10.68 -2.13
CA GLU A 235 16.41 -10.86 -1.20
C GLU A 235 16.80 -11.67 0.04
N TRP A 236 16.23 -11.28 1.19
CA TRP A 236 16.40 -12.00 2.45
C TRP A 236 15.09 -12.15 3.22
N THR A 237 14.97 -13.25 3.96
CA THR A 237 13.92 -13.49 4.95
C THR A 237 14.48 -13.35 6.36
N ARG A 238 13.81 -12.59 7.23
CA ARG A 238 14.20 -12.37 8.64
C ARG A 238 12.99 -12.34 9.55
N LEU A 239 13.23 -12.42 10.86
CA LEU A 239 12.20 -12.27 11.89
C LEU A 239 10.99 -13.21 11.71
N THR A 240 11.27 -14.50 11.59
CA THR A 240 10.28 -15.56 11.32
C THR A 240 9.64 -16.13 12.59
N ASP A 241 9.91 -15.53 13.76
CA ASP A 241 9.55 -16.04 15.10
C ASP A 241 8.57 -15.13 15.87
N ARG A 242 7.93 -14.18 15.18
CA ARG A 242 7.09 -13.13 15.82
C ARG A 242 5.62 -13.16 15.44
N GLY A 243 5.20 -14.13 14.64
CA GLY A 243 3.84 -14.18 14.11
C GLY A 243 3.62 -13.20 12.97
N ARG A 244 2.35 -12.93 12.67
CA ARG A 244 1.93 -12.07 11.57
C ARG A 244 2.46 -10.64 11.75
N LEU A 245 3.07 -10.05 10.72
CA LEU A 245 3.61 -8.69 10.77
C LEU A 245 2.79 -7.74 9.88
N ARG A 246 2.43 -6.56 10.39
CA ARG A 246 1.49 -5.61 9.75
C ARG A 246 2.12 -4.38 9.12
N ALA A 247 3.22 -3.91 9.69
CA ALA A 247 3.87 -2.69 9.22
C ALA A 247 5.32 -2.66 9.69
N ALA A 248 6.19 -2.11 8.86
CA ALA A 248 7.58 -1.82 9.18
C ALA A 248 7.89 -0.35 8.82
N VAL A 249 8.41 0.42 9.77
CA VAL A 249 8.78 1.85 9.58
C VAL A 249 10.08 2.17 10.32
N GLN A 250 10.94 3.01 9.76
CA GLN A 250 12.10 3.52 10.49
C GLN A 250 11.71 4.68 11.40
N GLY A 251 12.16 4.62 12.65
CA GLY A 251 12.02 5.70 13.61
C GLY A 251 13.09 6.78 13.42
N PRO A 252 12.93 7.94 14.10
CA PRO A 252 13.92 9.03 14.05
C PRO A 252 15.27 8.66 14.67
N ASP A 253 15.33 7.59 15.46
CA ASP A 253 16.56 7.01 16.02
C ASP A 253 17.28 6.06 15.05
N GLY A 254 16.77 5.88 13.83
CA GLY A 254 17.31 5.00 12.81
C GLY A 254 17.06 3.51 13.04
N ALA A 255 16.32 3.14 14.09
CA ALA A 255 15.87 1.78 14.34
C ALA A 255 14.65 1.43 13.47
N LEU A 256 14.44 0.14 13.20
CA LEU A 256 13.26 -0.34 12.52
C LEU A 256 12.19 -0.70 13.56
N TYR A 257 11.00 -0.13 13.42
CA TYR A 257 9.83 -0.44 14.24
C TYR A 257 8.87 -1.31 13.45
N VAL A 258 8.48 -2.45 14.03
CA VAL A 258 7.61 -3.43 13.37
C VAL A 258 6.39 -3.73 14.24
N ALA A 259 5.20 -3.61 13.66
CA ALA A 259 3.94 -3.95 14.32
C ALA A 259 3.54 -5.41 14.03
N THR A 260 3.10 -6.14 15.06
CA THR A 260 2.50 -7.48 14.90
C THR A 260 0.98 -7.41 14.77
N ASP A 261 0.40 -8.32 13.98
CA ASP A 261 -1.03 -8.45 13.69
C ASP A 261 -1.62 -9.55 14.59
N ALA A 262 -1.95 -9.19 15.82
CA ALA A 262 -2.54 -10.09 16.81
C ALA A 262 -3.53 -9.32 17.70
N SER A 263 -4.40 -10.05 18.40
CA SER A 263 -5.38 -9.45 19.34
C SER A 263 -4.72 -8.57 20.41
N ARG A 264 -3.51 -8.92 20.82
CA ARG A 264 -2.61 -8.10 21.65
C ARG A 264 -1.29 -7.88 20.90
N GLY A 265 -1.36 -7.17 19.78
CA GLY A 265 -0.20 -6.81 18.98
C GLY A 265 0.86 -6.04 19.77
N THR A 266 2.09 -6.12 19.29
CA THR A 266 3.27 -5.48 19.89
C THR A 266 3.98 -4.63 18.84
N ILE A 267 4.71 -3.62 19.32
CA ILE A 267 5.67 -2.87 18.51
C ILE A 267 7.07 -3.34 18.89
N LEU A 268 7.74 -3.97 17.94
CA LEU A 268 9.12 -4.42 18.07
C LEU A 268 10.04 -3.27 17.64
N ARG A 269 11.09 -3.00 18.42
CA ARG A 269 12.19 -2.12 18.03
C ARG A 269 13.39 -3.00 17.65
N ILE A 270 13.82 -2.89 16.40
CA ILE A 270 14.88 -3.72 15.82
C ILE A 270 16.06 -2.82 15.48
N THR A 271 17.23 -3.20 15.99
CA THR A 271 18.51 -2.55 15.71
C THR A 271 19.48 -3.58 15.12
N PRO A 272 20.32 -3.20 14.16
CA PRO A 272 21.41 -4.06 13.71
C PRO A 272 22.31 -4.46 14.87
N THR A 273 22.72 -5.73 14.94
CA THR A 273 23.83 -6.13 15.80
C THR A 273 25.14 -5.81 15.08
N SER A 274 26.15 -5.39 15.86
CA SER A 274 27.51 -5.08 15.39
C SER A 274 28.07 -6.17 14.49
#